data_AF-A0A382TTX7-F1
#
_entry.id   AF-A0A382TTX7-F1
#
_cell.length_a   1.000
_cell.length_b   1.000
_cell.length_c   1.000
_cell.angle_alpha   90.00
_cell.angle_beta   90.00
_cell.angle_gamma   90.00
#
_symmetry.space_group_name_H-M   'P 1'
#
loop_
_entity.id
_entity.type
_entity.pdbx_description
1 polymer ?
#
loop_
_entity_poly.entity_id
_entity_poly.type
_entity_poly.pdbx_seq_one_letter_code
_entity_poly.pdbx_strand_id
1 'polypeptide(L)'
;MANLFLLSLLLIPQDSPWVDTRRGTLPLVLSAPHGGSEKPASMADRTYGILKQDSGTREILFGLADAIELRTGRRPFLVASNLHRVKLDPNREVEEAAQGDEKSIAAWTAYHGALEEAGQEAKALGGGRALVLDIHGHGHPEDWTELGHAVSAAILAKPDGELEDAGWIRGSTSLGAYFEKAGLRAVPSPSIPHPDGKAYFTGGYITRRHRGEGLRSI
;
A
#
# COMPACT_ATOMS: atom_id res chain seq x y z
N MET A 1 -29.35 -3.27 -33.15
CA MET A 1 -28.11 -2.59 -33.59
C MET A 1 -27.55 -1.81 -32.40
N ALA A 2 -26.23 -1.74 -32.31
CA ALA A 2 -25.42 -1.67 -31.10
C ALA A 2 -25.70 -0.51 -30.13
N ASN A 3 -25.71 -0.83 -28.84
CA ASN A 3 -25.62 0.14 -27.74
C ASN A 3 -24.15 0.56 -27.59
N LEU A 4 -23.89 1.83 -27.84
CA LEU A 4 -22.57 2.44 -27.74
C LEU A 4 -22.29 2.76 -26.27
N PHE A 5 -21.61 1.84 -25.56
CA PHE A 5 -20.97 2.18 -24.29
C PHE A 5 -19.74 3.04 -24.60
N LEU A 6 -19.88 4.35 -24.41
CA LEU A 6 -18.75 5.28 -24.37
C LEU A 6 -18.01 5.04 -23.05
N LEU A 7 -17.02 4.14 -23.05
CA LEU A 7 -15.98 4.16 -22.01
C LEU A 7 -15.15 5.42 -22.27
N SER A 8 -15.41 6.49 -21.52
CA SER A 8 -14.46 7.59 -21.41
C SER A 8 -13.23 7.06 -20.65
N LEU A 9 -12.32 6.41 -21.37
CA LEU A 9 -10.93 6.28 -20.95
C LEU A 9 -10.36 7.71 -20.99
N LEU A 10 -10.50 8.44 -19.89
CA LEU A 10 -9.58 9.53 -19.61
C LEU A 10 -8.20 8.86 -19.56
N LEU A 11 -7.40 9.07 -20.62
CA LEU A 11 -5.96 8.86 -20.53
C LEU A 11 -5.46 9.81 -19.44
N ILE A 12 -5.42 9.32 -18.20
CA ILE A 12 -4.66 9.94 -17.13
C ILE A 12 -3.21 9.91 -17.63
N PRO A 13 -2.46 11.02 -17.58
CA PRO A 13 -1.05 10.99 -17.95
C PRO A 13 -0.36 9.98 -17.03
N GLN A 14 0.05 8.84 -17.57
CA GLN A 14 0.89 7.89 -16.84
C GLN A 14 2.25 8.49 -16.48
N ASP A 15 2.63 9.60 -17.14
CA ASP A 15 3.86 10.32 -16.92
C ASP A 15 3.67 11.47 -15.93
N SER A 16 3.25 11.16 -14.70
CA SER A 16 3.42 12.12 -13.61
C SER A 16 4.88 12.08 -13.14
N PRO A 17 5.62 13.21 -13.15
CA PRO A 17 6.99 13.23 -12.63
C PRO A 17 7.06 12.96 -11.11
N TRP A 18 5.90 12.92 -10.46
CA TRP A 18 5.75 12.74 -9.02
C TRP A 18 5.49 11.29 -8.61
N VAL A 19 5.32 10.38 -9.58
CA VAL A 19 5.00 8.98 -9.31
C VAL A 19 5.99 8.11 -10.07
N ASP A 20 6.80 7.36 -9.32
CA ASP A 20 7.66 6.34 -9.89
C ASP A 20 6.85 5.05 -10.06
N THR A 21 6.78 4.56 -11.29
CA THR A 21 6.17 3.28 -11.61
C THR A 21 7.20 2.33 -12.22
N ARG A 22 7.12 1.05 -11.90
CA ARG A 22 7.84 0.00 -12.62
C ARG A 22 6.90 -1.17 -12.86
N ARG A 23 6.78 -1.56 -14.12
CA ARG A 23 6.02 -2.74 -14.51
C ARG A 23 6.66 -4.01 -13.93
N GLY A 24 5.83 -4.92 -13.43
CA GLY A 24 6.25 -6.17 -12.81
C GLY A 24 5.95 -7.40 -13.67
N THR A 25 6.42 -8.54 -13.19
CA THR A 25 6.15 -9.87 -13.74
C THR A 25 5.66 -10.85 -12.67
N LEU A 26 5.32 -10.39 -11.47
CA LEU A 26 4.72 -11.16 -10.38
C LEU A 26 3.29 -10.69 -10.08
N PRO A 27 2.43 -11.55 -9.51
CA PRO A 27 1.14 -11.15 -8.93
C PRO A 27 1.32 -10.42 -7.59
N LEU A 28 2.22 -9.44 -7.55
CA LEU A 28 2.60 -8.67 -6.38
C LEU A 28 2.87 -7.21 -6.80
N VAL A 29 2.21 -6.29 -6.12
CA VAL A 29 2.44 -4.85 -6.21
C VAL A 29 3.04 -4.38 -4.89
N LEU A 30 4.13 -3.61 -4.94
CA LEU A 30 4.67 -2.90 -3.80
C LEU A 30 4.38 -1.41 -3.97
N SER A 31 3.95 -0.75 -2.89
CA SER A 31 3.75 0.69 -2.89
C SER A 31 4.40 1.40 -1.71
N ALA A 32 4.79 2.65 -1.93
CA ALA A 32 5.38 3.51 -0.91
C ALA A 32 4.90 4.96 -1.12
N PRO A 33 3.82 5.38 -0.45
CA PRO A 33 3.21 6.68 -0.68
C PRO A 33 3.95 7.83 0.01
N HIS A 34 4.76 7.55 1.03
CA HIS A 34 5.26 8.56 1.98
C HIS A 34 6.79 8.65 2.10
N GLY A 35 7.55 7.93 1.27
CA GLY A 35 9.01 7.98 1.31
C GLY A 35 9.64 9.09 0.46
N GLY A 36 8.87 9.80 -0.36
CA GLY A 36 9.35 10.87 -1.22
C GLY A 36 9.88 12.09 -0.46
N SER A 37 10.77 12.87 -1.09
CA SER A 37 11.38 14.06 -0.49
C SER A 37 11.13 15.35 -1.29
N GLU A 38 10.57 15.25 -2.49
CA GLU A 38 10.34 16.39 -3.37
C GLU A 38 9.34 17.37 -2.76
N LYS A 39 9.69 18.65 -2.75
CA LYS A 39 8.85 19.76 -2.28
C LYS A 39 8.81 20.89 -3.32
N PRO A 40 8.14 20.68 -4.47
CA PRO A 40 8.11 21.69 -5.52
C PRO A 40 7.47 22.98 -5.00
N ALA A 41 8.13 24.12 -5.23
CA ALA A 41 7.60 25.43 -4.82
C ALA A 41 6.25 25.77 -5.50
N SER A 42 5.97 25.08 -6.61
CA SER A 42 4.76 25.29 -7.41
C SER A 42 3.53 24.52 -6.92
N MET A 43 3.65 23.79 -5.81
CA MET A 43 2.57 23.03 -5.14
C MET A 43 2.42 23.57 -3.72
N ALA A 44 1.19 23.82 -3.27
CA ALA A 44 0.95 24.24 -1.90
C ALA A 44 1.33 23.14 -0.89
N ASP A 45 1.69 23.56 0.32
CA ASP A 45 1.84 22.63 1.45
C ASP A 45 0.46 22.32 2.05
N ARG A 46 0.25 21.06 2.38
CA ARG A 46 -0.81 20.63 3.29
C ARG A 46 -0.60 21.25 4.66
N THR A 47 -1.70 21.58 5.31
CA THR A 47 -1.72 22.29 6.59
C THR A 47 -2.29 21.47 7.75
N TYR A 48 -2.91 20.32 7.46
CA TYR A 48 -3.43 19.42 8.49
C TYR A 48 -3.20 17.94 8.15
N GLY A 49 -3.48 17.06 9.12
CA GLY A 49 -3.13 15.65 9.05
C GLY A 49 -1.67 15.38 9.40
N ILE A 50 -1.19 14.17 9.08
CA ILE A 50 0.22 13.81 9.29
C ILE A 50 1.05 14.33 8.11
N LEU A 51 2.05 15.15 8.40
CA LEU A 51 2.88 15.82 7.40
C LEU A 51 4.29 15.23 7.30
N LYS A 52 4.69 14.38 8.26
CA LYS A 52 6.03 13.80 8.34
C LYS A 52 6.19 12.67 7.31
N GLN A 53 7.36 12.62 6.70
CA GLN A 53 7.76 11.57 5.78
C GLN A 53 8.00 10.24 6.51
N ASP A 54 7.68 9.14 5.84
CA ASP A 54 8.05 7.80 6.26
C ASP A 54 9.45 7.49 5.72
N SER A 55 10.47 7.94 6.46
CA SER A 55 11.88 7.85 6.03
C SER A 55 12.30 6.40 5.74
N GLY A 56 13.02 6.17 4.64
CA GLY A 56 13.54 4.85 4.27
C GLY A 56 12.54 3.92 3.54
N THR A 57 11.27 4.28 3.45
CA THR A 57 10.25 3.38 2.84
C THR A 57 10.44 3.16 1.34
N ARG A 58 10.97 4.16 0.61
CA ARG A 58 11.30 4.01 -0.81
C ARG A 58 12.50 3.09 -1.02
N GLU A 59 13.52 3.24 -0.19
CA GLU A 59 14.72 2.40 -0.20
C GLU A 59 14.35 0.95 0.12
N ILE A 60 13.46 0.73 1.11
CA ILE A 60 12.91 -0.59 1.41
C ILE A 60 12.13 -1.14 0.21
N LEU A 61 11.27 -0.33 -0.42
CA LEU A 61 10.48 -0.76 -1.58
C LEU A 61 11.36 -1.23 -2.75
N PHE A 62 12.36 -0.43 -3.14
CA PHE A 62 13.26 -0.81 -4.23
C PHE A 62 14.18 -1.98 -3.85
N GLY A 63 14.74 -1.97 -2.64
CA GLY A 63 15.59 -3.06 -2.15
C GLY A 63 14.84 -4.39 -2.04
N LEU A 64 13.58 -4.36 -1.61
CA LEU A 64 12.70 -5.54 -1.57
C LEU A 64 12.41 -6.05 -2.97
N ALA A 65 12.13 -5.17 -3.93
CA ALA A 65 11.91 -5.54 -5.32
C ALA A 65 13.13 -6.25 -5.92
N ASP A 66 14.32 -5.69 -5.72
CA ASP A 66 15.59 -6.26 -6.20
C ASP A 66 15.89 -7.60 -5.52
N ALA A 67 15.63 -7.72 -4.21
CA ALA A 67 15.81 -8.97 -3.47
C ALA A 67 14.85 -10.08 -3.94
N ILE A 68 13.59 -9.74 -4.24
CA ILE A 68 12.60 -10.67 -4.79
C ILE A 68 13.05 -11.14 -6.17
N GLU A 69 13.51 -10.24 -7.02
CA GLU A 69 13.98 -10.61 -8.35
C GLU A 69 15.22 -11.50 -8.30
N LEU A 70 16.21 -11.13 -7.49
CA LEU A 70 17.43 -11.93 -7.34
C LEU A 70 17.12 -13.37 -6.92
N ARG A 71 16.08 -13.56 -6.10
CA ARG A 71 15.67 -14.88 -5.60
C ARG A 71 14.76 -15.65 -6.56
N THR A 72 13.97 -14.97 -7.39
CA THR A 72 12.87 -15.60 -8.15
C THR A 72 12.97 -15.45 -9.66
N GLY A 73 13.85 -14.57 -10.15
CA GLY A 73 13.92 -14.15 -11.56
C GLY A 73 12.72 -13.33 -12.04
N ARG A 74 11.80 -12.94 -11.14
CA ARG A 74 10.60 -12.16 -11.46
C ARG A 74 10.51 -10.92 -10.57
N ARG A 75 9.92 -9.84 -11.07
CA ARG A 75 9.83 -8.55 -10.36
C ARG A 75 8.40 -8.27 -9.89
N PRO A 76 8.18 -7.68 -8.72
CA PRO A 76 6.89 -7.07 -8.41
C PRO A 76 6.65 -5.81 -9.25
N PHE A 77 5.40 -5.38 -9.34
CA PHE A 77 5.06 -4.02 -9.80
C PHE A 77 5.39 -3.03 -8.70
N LEU A 78 5.85 -1.84 -9.06
CA LEU A 78 6.18 -0.78 -8.10
C LEU A 78 5.37 0.47 -8.39
N VAL A 79 4.85 1.10 -7.33
CA VAL A 79 4.27 2.45 -7.37
C VAL A 79 4.71 3.24 -6.15
N ALA A 80 5.49 4.31 -6.35
CA ALA A 80 6.00 5.12 -5.24
C ALA A 80 5.80 6.62 -5.50
N SER A 81 5.45 7.37 -4.47
CA SER A 81 5.41 8.84 -4.56
C SER A 81 6.82 9.40 -4.43
N ASN A 82 7.17 10.36 -5.28
CA ASN A 82 8.38 11.18 -5.18
C ASN A 82 8.17 12.40 -4.28
N LEU A 83 6.92 12.82 -4.10
CA LEU A 83 6.55 13.96 -3.28
C LEU A 83 6.70 13.66 -1.79
N HIS A 84 7.21 14.63 -1.05
CA HIS A 84 7.16 14.62 0.40
C HIS A 84 5.71 14.70 0.88
N ARG A 85 5.37 14.00 1.97
CA ARG A 85 4.00 13.88 2.51
C ARG A 85 3.29 15.22 2.77
N VAL A 86 4.06 16.26 3.07
CA VAL A 86 3.59 17.65 3.20
C VAL A 86 2.96 18.19 1.91
N LYS A 87 3.39 17.76 0.72
CA LYS A 87 2.80 18.19 -0.56
C LYS A 87 1.58 17.37 -0.93
N LEU A 88 1.65 16.07 -0.65
CA LEU A 88 0.60 15.12 -0.98
C LEU A 88 0.70 13.91 -0.04
N ASP A 89 -0.43 13.49 0.53
CA ASP A 89 -0.55 12.20 1.23
C ASP A 89 -1.46 11.26 0.43
N PRO A 90 -0.90 10.39 -0.43
CA PRO A 90 -1.70 9.45 -1.21
C PRO A 90 -2.45 8.42 -0.36
N ASN A 91 -2.15 8.31 0.94
CA ASN A 91 -2.85 7.41 1.86
C ASN A 91 -4.03 8.11 2.56
N ARG A 92 -4.64 9.09 1.87
CA ARG A 92 -5.86 9.80 2.21
C ARG A 92 -6.77 9.98 1.00
N GLU A 93 -8.04 10.23 1.27
CA GLU A 93 -9.00 10.68 0.26
C GLU A 93 -8.53 12.03 -0.32
N VAL A 94 -8.81 12.29 -1.60
CA VAL A 94 -8.24 13.42 -2.37
C VAL A 94 -8.40 14.78 -1.68
N GLU A 95 -9.53 15.02 -0.99
CA GLU A 95 -9.77 16.27 -0.28
C GLU A 95 -8.72 16.52 0.82
N GLU A 96 -8.49 15.53 1.68
CA GLU A 96 -7.44 15.61 2.72
C GLU A 96 -6.03 15.46 2.13
N ALA A 97 -5.87 14.62 1.11
CA ALA A 97 -4.57 14.29 0.52
C ALA A 97 -3.92 15.50 -0.15
N ALA A 98 -4.70 16.27 -0.90
CA ALA A 98 -4.21 17.37 -1.73
C ALA A 98 -4.64 18.75 -1.23
N GLN A 99 -5.64 18.83 -0.34
CA GLN A 99 -6.15 20.07 0.24
C GLN A 99 -6.44 21.18 -0.78
N GLY A 100 -6.96 20.80 -1.95
CA GLY A 100 -7.37 21.72 -3.02
C GLY A 100 -6.27 22.17 -3.99
N ASP A 101 -5.00 21.75 -3.80
CA ASP A 101 -3.94 22.05 -4.79
C ASP A 101 -4.11 21.18 -6.05
N GLU A 102 -4.31 21.82 -7.19
CA GLU A 102 -4.60 21.13 -8.46
C GLU A 102 -3.49 20.17 -8.91
N LYS A 103 -2.21 20.50 -8.63
CA LYS A 103 -1.08 19.63 -9.00
C LYS A 103 -0.96 18.45 -8.05
N SER A 104 -1.26 18.65 -6.76
CA SER A 104 -1.37 17.56 -5.79
C SER A 104 -2.54 16.63 -6.15
N ILE A 105 -3.68 17.16 -6.60
CA ILE A 105 -4.81 16.36 -7.10
C ILE A 105 -4.41 15.55 -8.34
N ALA A 106 -3.68 16.16 -9.28
CA ALA A 106 -3.19 15.45 -10.46
C ALA A 106 -2.19 14.33 -10.08
N ALA A 107 -1.26 14.60 -9.17
CA ALA A 107 -0.31 13.60 -8.66
C ALA A 107 -1.02 12.47 -7.88
N TRP A 108 -2.02 12.79 -7.06
CA TRP A 108 -2.88 11.82 -6.39
C TRP A 108 -3.58 10.90 -7.40
N THR A 109 -4.18 11.51 -8.42
CA THR A 109 -4.88 10.80 -9.49
C THR A 109 -3.94 9.84 -10.23
N ALA A 110 -2.75 10.31 -10.58
CA ALA A 110 -1.73 9.49 -11.22
C ALA A 110 -1.26 8.32 -10.31
N TYR A 111 -1.04 8.58 -9.02
CA TYR A 111 -0.62 7.55 -8.06
C TYR A 111 -1.66 6.44 -7.92
N HIS A 112 -2.94 6.81 -7.72
CA HIS A 112 -4.01 5.81 -7.61
C HIS A 112 -4.35 5.13 -8.94
N GLY A 113 -4.22 5.83 -10.07
CA GLY A 113 -4.35 5.23 -11.40
C GLY A 113 -3.29 4.17 -11.65
N ALA A 114 -2.03 4.46 -11.32
CA ALA A 114 -0.92 3.51 -11.44
C ALA A 114 -1.10 2.27 -10.54
N LEU A 115 -1.62 2.45 -9.31
CA LEU A 115 -1.92 1.33 -8.42
C LEU A 115 -3.04 0.44 -8.94
N GLU A 116 -4.10 1.02 -9.50
CA GLU A 116 -5.21 0.28 -10.09
C GLU A 116 -4.71 -0.58 -11.27
N GLU A 117 -3.96 0.03 -12.19
CA GLU A 117 -3.39 -0.66 -13.35
C GLU A 117 -2.41 -1.76 -12.94
N ALA A 118 -1.48 -1.48 -12.03
CA ALA A 118 -0.56 -2.47 -11.49
C ALA A 118 -1.31 -3.64 -10.84
N GLY A 119 -2.39 -3.35 -10.08
CA GLY A 119 -3.25 -4.36 -9.48
C GLY A 119 -3.95 -5.24 -10.51
N GLN A 120 -4.47 -4.65 -11.59
CA GLN A 120 -5.12 -5.38 -12.69
C GLN A 120 -4.14 -6.28 -13.43
N GLU A 121 -2.95 -5.77 -13.78
CA GLU A 121 -1.91 -6.56 -14.45
C GLU A 121 -1.37 -7.68 -13.56
N ALA A 122 -1.12 -7.39 -12.28
CA ALA A 122 -0.68 -8.38 -11.30
C ALA A 122 -1.72 -9.51 -11.16
N LYS A 123 -3.02 -9.17 -11.11
CA LYS A 123 -4.10 -10.18 -11.07
C LYS A 123 -4.10 -11.05 -12.32
N ALA A 124 -3.92 -10.46 -13.50
CA ALA A 124 -3.85 -11.23 -14.74
C ALA A 124 -2.71 -12.26 -14.71
N LEU A 125 -1.55 -11.88 -14.17
CA LEU A 125 -0.41 -12.78 -14.00
C LEU A 125 -0.62 -13.87 -12.94
N GLY A 126 -1.47 -13.61 -11.94
CA GLY A 126 -1.74 -14.53 -10.83
C GLY A 126 -3.01 -15.38 -11.00
N GLY A 127 -3.56 -15.48 -12.21
CA GLY A 127 -4.78 -16.26 -12.45
C GLY A 127 -6.00 -15.68 -11.71
N GLY A 128 -6.13 -14.35 -11.74
CA GLY A 128 -7.19 -13.60 -11.07
C GLY A 128 -6.87 -13.18 -9.64
N ARG A 129 -5.68 -13.51 -9.11
CA ARG A 129 -5.27 -13.19 -7.74
C ARG A 129 -3.99 -12.37 -7.69
N ALA A 130 -3.93 -11.36 -6.83
CA ALA A 130 -2.71 -10.60 -6.54
C ALA A 130 -2.72 -10.04 -5.11
N LEU A 131 -1.53 -9.61 -4.68
CA LEU A 131 -1.28 -8.95 -3.41
C LEU A 131 -0.71 -7.55 -3.65
N VAL A 132 -1.24 -6.55 -2.94
CA VAL A 132 -0.62 -5.23 -2.78
C VAL A 132 -0.02 -5.16 -1.37
N LEU A 133 1.24 -4.74 -1.27
CA LEU A 133 1.89 -4.41 0.00
C LEU A 133 2.20 -2.92 0.02
N ASP A 134 1.51 -2.19 0.89
CA ASP A 134 1.66 -0.74 1.07
C ASP A 134 2.63 -0.46 2.22
N ILE A 135 3.86 -0.07 1.86
CA ILE A 135 4.99 0.03 2.77
C ILE A 135 4.99 1.40 3.44
N HIS A 136 4.89 1.37 4.77
CA HIS A 136 4.88 2.52 5.64
C HIS A 136 5.93 2.43 6.74
N GLY A 137 6.26 3.59 7.32
CA GLY A 137 7.07 3.71 8.52
C GLY A 137 6.20 4.12 9.71
N HIS A 138 6.57 3.66 10.91
CA HIS A 138 5.97 4.13 12.15
C HIS A 138 7.01 4.25 13.26
N GLY A 139 6.63 4.96 14.34
CA GLY A 139 7.45 5.15 15.52
C GLY A 139 6.79 4.62 16.80
N HIS A 140 5.97 3.57 16.68
CA HIS A 140 5.34 2.97 17.86
C HIS A 140 6.38 2.22 18.71
N PRO A 141 6.32 2.35 20.06
CA PRO A 141 7.35 1.83 20.96
C PRO A 141 7.37 0.30 21.06
N GLU A 142 6.31 -0.38 20.62
CA GLU A 142 6.19 -1.83 20.70
C GLU A 142 7.19 -2.58 19.81
N ASP A 143 7.79 -1.91 18.82
CA ASP A 143 8.78 -2.46 17.89
C ASP A 143 8.27 -3.73 17.19
N TRP A 144 7.08 -3.60 16.61
CA TRP A 144 6.45 -4.61 15.77
C TRP A 144 6.50 -4.19 14.31
N THR A 145 6.62 -5.17 13.42
CA THR A 145 6.17 -5.01 12.04
C THR A 145 4.64 -5.12 12.03
N GLU A 146 3.95 -4.00 11.82
CA GLU A 146 2.49 -3.95 11.82
C GLU A 146 1.91 -4.31 10.44
N LEU A 147 1.02 -5.30 10.39
CA LEU A 147 0.44 -5.85 9.16
C LEU A 147 -1.04 -5.43 9.03
N GLY A 148 -1.27 -4.27 8.43
CA GLY A 148 -2.58 -3.63 8.34
C GLY A 148 -3.57 -4.29 7.37
N HIS A 149 -4.21 -5.40 7.74
CA HIS A 149 -5.19 -6.12 6.88
C HIS A 149 -6.53 -5.41 6.61
N ALA A 150 -6.67 -4.12 6.93
CA ALA A 150 -7.93 -3.38 7.00
C ALA A 150 -8.96 -4.06 7.93
N VAL A 151 -8.46 -4.63 9.03
CA VAL A 151 -9.23 -5.23 10.13
C VAL A 151 -8.90 -4.49 11.42
N SER A 152 -9.92 -4.07 12.18
CA SER A 152 -9.72 -3.30 13.41
C SER A 152 -9.08 -4.14 14.52
N ALA A 153 -8.36 -3.49 15.44
CA ALA A 153 -7.77 -4.16 16.60
C ALA A 153 -8.82 -4.91 17.44
N ALA A 154 -10.03 -4.36 17.57
CA ALA A 154 -11.13 -5.00 18.28
C ALA A 154 -11.62 -6.29 17.59
N ILE A 155 -11.62 -6.33 16.25
CA ILE A 155 -11.96 -7.55 15.50
C ILE A 155 -10.81 -8.56 15.60
N LEU A 156 -9.55 -8.10 15.53
CA LEU A 156 -8.38 -8.96 15.74
C LEU A 156 -8.39 -9.59 17.14
N ALA A 157 -8.91 -8.93 18.18
CA ALA A 157 -8.97 -9.50 19.52
C ALA A 157 -9.95 -10.69 19.65
N LYS A 158 -10.78 -10.96 18.65
CA LYS A 158 -11.71 -12.11 18.68
C LYS A 158 -10.97 -13.44 18.49
N PRO A 159 -11.51 -14.56 18.97
CA PRO A 159 -11.01 -15.90 18.67
C PRO A 159 -11.01 -16.21 17.17
N ASP A 160 -10.13 -17.11 16.72
CA ASP A 160 -9.99 -17.48 15.29
C ASP A 160 -11.30 -17.95 14.64
N GLY A 161 -12.16 -18.65 15.39
CA GLY A 161 -13.46 -19.11 14.88
C GLY A 161 -14.47 -17.99 14.56
N GLU A 162 -14.20 -16.76 15.02
CA GLU A 162 -15.03 -15.57 14.79
C GLU A 162 -14.34 -14.52 13.90
N LEU A 163 -13.11 -14.80 13.44
CA LEU A 163 -12.33 -13.94 12.58
C LEU A 163 -12.38 -14.47 11.15
N GLU A 164 -13.05 -13.73 10.28
CA GLU A 164 -12.99 -13.99 8.84
C GLU A 164 -11.53 -13.98 8.36
N ASP A 165 -11.16 -14.97 7.55
CA ASP A 165 -9.81 -15.11 7.01
C ASP A 165 -8.69 -15.22 8.07
N ALA A 166 -8.98 -15.73 9.28
CA ALA A 166 -7.99 -15.90 10.35
C ALA A 166 -6.68 -16.57 9.87
N GLY A 167 -6.80 -17.59 9.01
CA GLY A 167 -5.64 -18.28 8.42
C GLY A 167 -4.71 -17.38 7.59
N TRP A 168 -5.28 -16.42 6.85
CA TRP A 168 -4.51 -15.43 6.09
C TRP A 168 -3.93 -14.34 6.98
N ILE A 169 -4.72 -13.85 7.94
CA ILE A 169 -4.36 -12.73 8.82
C ILE A 169 -3.25 -13.13 9.79
N ARG A 170 -3.36 -14.32 10.41
CA ARG A 170 -2.46 -14.74 11.49
C ARG A 170 -2.27 -16.24 11.63
N GLY A 171 -2.70 -17.03 10.64
CA GLY A 171 -2.44 -18.47 10.60
C GLY A 171 -0.97 -18.79 10.35
N SER A 172 -0.63 -20.09 10.35
CA SER A 172 0.74 -20.59 10.20
C SER A 172 1.42 -20.30 8.85
N THR A 173 0.65 -19.85 7.86
CA THR A 173 1.11 -19.39 6.53
C THR A 173 0.80 -17.92 6.26
N SER A 174 0.43 -17.15 7.29
CA SER A 174 0.27 -15.70 7.20
C SER A 174 1.62 -15.00 7.00
N LEU A 175 1.57 -13.74 6.55
CA LEU A 175 2.78 -12.91 6.45
C LEU A 175 3.45 -12.74 7.82
N GLY A 176 2.66 -12.56 8.88
CA GLY A 176 3.15 -12.51 10.26
C GLY A 176 3.89 -13.78 10.68
N ALA A 177 3.38 -14.96 10.32
CA ALA A 177 4.07 -16.23 10.59
C ALA A 177 5.41 -16.36 9.84
N TYR A 178 5.50 -15.85 8.62
CA TYR A 178 6.78 -15.83 7.89
C TYR A 178 7.77 -14.84 8.50
N PHE A 179 7.30 -13.70 9.00
CA PHE A 179 8.13 -12.72 9.69
C PHE A 179 8.68 -13.28 11.01
N GLU A 180 7.84 -13.95 11.81
CA GLU A 180 8.29 -14.64 13.02
C GLU A 180 9.36 -15.70 12.74
N LYS A 181 9.18 -16.52 11.68
CA LYS A 181 10.17 -17.52 11.25
C LYS A 181 11.50 -16.88 10.84
N ALA A 182 11.47 -15.62 10.38
CA ALA A 182 12.66 -14.83 10.06
C ALA A 182 13.23 -14.08 11.28
N GLY A 183 12.65 -14.24 12.48
CA GLY A 183 13.09 -13.58 13.71
C GLY A 183 12.54 -12.16 13.90
N LEU A 184 11.57 -11.74 13.08
CA LEU A 184 10.90 -10.45 13.20
C LEU A 184 9.65 -10.56 14.07
N ARG A 185 9.42 -9.56 14.93
CA ARG A 185 8.16 -9.44 15.68
C ARG A 185 7.12 -8.80 14.77
N ALA A 186 5.98 -9.47 14.55
CA ALA A 186 4.92 -8.97 13.68
C ALA A 186 3.56 -9.04 14.36
N VAL A 187 2.66 -8.12 14.03
CA VAL A 187 1.27 -8.11 14.51
C VAL A 187 0.31 -7.74 13.38
N PRO A 188 -0.79 -8.49 13.15
CA PRO A 188 -1.10 -9.78 13.73
C PRO A 188 -0.20 -10.92 13.21
N SER A 189 -0.04 -11.95 14.02
CA SER A 189 0.78 -13.14 13.74
C SER A 189 0.33 -14.31 14.64
N PRO A 190 0.80 -15.55 14.43
CA PRO A 190 0.45 -16.67 15.31
C PRO A 190 0.78 -16.44 16.78
N SER A 191 1.93 -15.81 17.09
CA SER A 191 2.33 -15.55 18.48
C SER A 191 1.79 -14.22 19.04
N ILE A 192 1.53 -13.24 18.17
CA ILE A 192 0.96 -11.93 18.54
C ILE A 192 -0.33 -11.71 17.72
N PRO A 193 -1.45 -12.34 18.11
CA PRO A 193 -2.66 -12.39 17.28
C PRO A 193 -3.41 -11.06 17.12
N HIS A 194 -3.17 -10.09 18.01
CA HIS A 194 -3.76 -8.75 18.01
C HIS A 194 -2.87 -7.78 18.83
N PRO A 195 -3.03 -6.45 18.70
CA PRO A 195 -2.12 -5.49 19.32
C PRO A 195 -2.34 -5.26 20.83
N ASP A 196 -3.17 -6.06 21.49
CA ASP A 196 -3.45 -5.99 22.94
C ASP A 196 -3.67 -4.55 23.51
N GLY A 197 -4.52 -3.77 22.84
CA GLY A 197 -4.83 -2.39 23.24
C GLY A 197 -3.73 -1.36 22.97
N LYS A 198 -2.59 -1.76 22.40
CA LYS A 198 -1.52 -0.87 21.94
C LYS A 198 -1.87 -0.18 20.63
N ALA A 199 -1.11 0.86 20.29
CA ALA A 199 -1.25 1.55 19.03
C ALA A 199 -0.96 0.58 17.87
N TYR A 200 -1.76 0.67 16.81
CA TYR A 200 -1.69 -0.25 15.68
C TYR A 200 -2.31 0.38 14.42
N PHE A 201 -1.57 0.34 13.32
CA PHE A 201 -2.05 0.73 12.01
C PHE A 201 -2.78 -0.43 11.34
N THR A 202 -4.11 -0.37 11.40
CA THR A 202 -5.00 -1.39 10.83
C THR A 202 -5.01 -1.47 9.30
N GLY A 203 -4.21 -0.68 8.59
CA GLY A 203 -4.30 -0.46 7.14
C GLY A 203 -4.94 0.90 6.83
N GLY A 204 -4.51 1.57 5.76
CA GLY A 204 -4.85 2.95 5.41
C GLY A 204 -5.94 3.12 4.35
N TYR A 205 -6.00 4.30 3.74
CA TYR A 205 -6.86 4.57 2.58
C TYR A 205 -6.47 3.68 1.39
N ILE A 206 -5.17 3.55 1.09
CA ILE A 206 -4.64 2.69 0.02
C ILE A 206 -5.05 1.24 0.24
N THR A 207 -4.82 0.69 1.43
CA THR A 207 -5.23 -0.67 1.79
C THR A 207 -6.72 -0.90 1.53
N ARG A 208 -7.58 0.07 1.88
CA ARG A 208 -9.04 -0.04 1.73
C ARG A 208 -9.55 0.22 0.31
N ARG A 209 -8.90 1.11 -0.44
CA ARG A 209 -9.28 1.48 -1.80
C ARG A 209 -8.84 0.41 -2.81
N HIS A 210 -7.61 -0.08 -2.68
CA HIS A 210 -6.97 -0.96 -3.65
C HIS A 210 -7.08 -2.43 -3.24
N ARG A 211 -8.30 -2.86 -2.93
CA ARG A 211 -8.64 -4.23 -2.57
C ARG A 211 -9.97 -4.62 -3.21
N GLY A 212 -10.22 -5.91 -3.36
CA GLY A 212 -11.47 -6.41 -3.92
C GLY A 212 -11.40 -7.89 -4.24
N GLU A 213 -12.32 -8.38 -5.07
CA GLU A 213 -12.30 -9.77 -5.52
C GLU A 213 -10.95 -10.11 -6.17
N GLY A 214 -10.23 -11.08 -5.61
CA GLY A 214 -8.91 -11.48 -6.07
C GLY A 214 -7.79 -10.47 -5.83
N LEU A 215 -8.04 -9.30 -5.22
CA LEU A 215 -6.99 -8.35 -4.83
C LEU A 215 -6.97 -8.17 -3.32
N ARG A 216 -5.95 -8.69 -2.66
CA ARG A 216 -5.68 -8.38 -1.25
C ARG A 216 -4.71 -7.21 -1.18
N SER A 217 -4.91 -6.34 -0.20
CA SER A 217 -4.01 -5.25 0.11
C SER A 217 -3.73 -5.24 1.61
N ILE A 218 -2.47 -5.03 1.96
CA ILE A 218 -1.95 -4.96 3.34
C ILE A 218 -1.19 -3.65 3.44
#